data_AF-A0AAN7LZ78-F1
#
_entry.id   AF-A0AAN7LZ78-F1
#
_cell.length_a   1.000
_cell.length_b   1.000
_cell.length_c   1.000
_cell.angle_alpha   90.00
_cell.angle_beta   90.00
_cell.angle_gamma   90.00
#
_symmetry.space_group_name_H-M   'P 1'
#
loop_
_entity.id
_entity.type
_entity.pdbx_description
1 polymer ?
#
loop_
_entity_poly.entity_id
_entity_poly.type
_entity_poly.pdbx_seq_one_letter_code
_entity_poly.pdbx_strand_id
1 'polypeptide(L)'
;MAETTDASVSGRESDVATSLSSVSPHTLCSSVGGPLSPAEARLWRPPAQRNLRNQWSKLASCRQQWASSSSGGRSHATSLVNAYLSQRYMPSMDLGVLKDMADIRKKACQKLFRQQELYQSKLTSSYQDMITALVNMITAWRSMRCYLKGGTSSPLIRFSYIAEDKSDNGDGSGTPVFTFLSIPCFENLAEELVEMFKSELFVKRLIVFELSCAGHEASYIKDLNWSNELYSGEFNDLAFCNLYSSKTHELLPPKMKGCRCDMPSEKHCSQLTQETLQVYVTAWLAEVNIDMHRSYVLLQSPTDFKSSTLCRVREIFSIVGEEMHVNFS
;
A
#
# COMPACT_ATOMS: atom_id res chain seq x y z
N MET A 1 -52.91 -43.49 -18.92
CA MET A 1 -54.20 -42.81 -18.64
C MET A 1 -53.89 -41.32 -18.67
N ALA A 2 -54.40 -40.63 -19.70
CA ALA A 2 -54.50 -39.17 -19.98
C ALA A 2 -53.27 -38.25 -19.71
N GLU A 3 -52.67 -37.56 -20.70
CA GLU A 3 -53.10 -36.35 -21.46
C GLU A 3 -52.99 -35.04 -20.63
N THR A 4 -52.01 -34.15 -20.96
CA THR A 4 -52.14 -32.79 -21.60
C THR A 4 -52.67 -31.71 -20.63
N THR A 5 -52.36 -30.41 -20.61
CA THR A 5 -51.73 -29.35 -21.46
C THR A 5 -51.68 -28.11 -20.52
N ASP A 6 -50.59 -27.34 -20.41
CA ASP A 6 -50.23 -26.14 -21.19
C ASP A 6 -50.62 -24.77 -20.56
N ALA A 7 -49.68 -23.83 -20.71
CA ALA A 7 -49.62 -22.37 -20.54
C ALA A 7 -50.61 -21.57 -19.64
N SER A 8 -50.08 -20.59 -18.89
CA SER A 8 -50.34 -19.16 -19.14
C SER A 8 -49.53 -18.19 -18.27
N VAL A 9 -48.99 -17.19 -18.95
CA VAL A 9 -48.33 -15.96 -18.49
C VAL A 9 -49.35 -15.01 -17.85
N SER A 10 -48.97 -14.29 -16.79
CA SER A 10 -49.52 -12.95 -16.49
C SER A 10 -48.60 -12.17 -15.55
N GLY A 11 -48.27 -10.95 -15.95
CA GLY A 11 -47.27 -10.09 -15.32
C GLY A 11 -47.62 -9.54 -13.94
N ARG A 12 -46.61 -8.92 -13.33
CA ARG A 12 -46.71 -7.60 -12.70
C ARG A 12 -45.30 -6.99 -12.63
N GLU A 13 -45.06 -6.09 -13.58
CA GLU A 13 -44.15 -4.97 -13.41
C GLU A 13 -44.58 -4.15 -12.21
N SER A 14 -43.62 -3.76 -11.38
CA SER A 14 -43.78 -2.61 -10.50
C SER A 14 -42.48 -1.81 -10.55
N ASP A 15 -42.51 -0.82 -11.42
CA ASP A 15 -41.66 0.36 -11.40
C ASP A 15 -41.56 0.93 -9.97
N VAL A 16 -40.34 1.04 -9.46
CA VAL A 16 -40.03 2.10 -8.49
C VAL A 16 -38.86 2.89 -9.07
N ALA A 17 -39.27 3.97 -9.73
CA ALA A 17 -38.42 5.01 -10.27
C ALA A 17 -37.44 5.52 -9.21
N THR A 18 -36.20 5.62 -9.67
CA THR A 18 -35.06 6.23 -9.03
C THR A 18 -35.35 7.67 -8.59
N SER A 19 -35.35 7.92 -7.29
CA SER A 19 -35.13 9.25 -6.72
C SER A 19 -33.88 9.22 -5.84
N LEU A 20 -32.71 9.08 -6.49
CA LEU A 20 -31.41 9.28 -5.85
C LEU A 20 -31.09 10.79 -5.89
N SER A 21 -31.58 11.50 -4.88
CA SER A 21 -31.16 12.88 -4.59
C SER A 21 -30.36 12.88 -3.29
N SER A 22 -29.11 13.34 -3.37
CA SER A 22 -28.21 13.73 -2.27
C SER A 22 -28.02 12.73 -1.11
N VAL A 23 -27.06 11.81 -1.27
CA VAL A 23 -26.53 11.05 -0.12
C VAL A 23 -25.46 11.89 0.57
N SER A 24 -25.80 12.36 1.77
CA SER A 24 -24.93 13.11 2.70
C SER A 24 -23.80 12.20 3.25
N PRO A 25 -22.66 12.73 3.76
CA PRO A 25 -21.52 11.93 4.26
C PRO A 25 -21.88 10.93 5.39
N HIS A 26 -23.06 11.07 5.98
CA HIS A 26 -23.58 10.26 7.09
C HIS A 26 -23.85 8.78 6.75
N THR A 27 -23.84 8.36 5.49
CA THR A 27 -24.26 6.99 5.11
C THR A 27 -23.13 5.95 5.12
N LEU A 28 -21.89 6.32 5.47
CA LEU A 28 -20.73 5.41 5.44
C LEU A 28 -20.46 4.63 6.74
N CYS A 29 -21.11 4.96 7.86
CA CYS A 29 -20.74 4.40 9.17
C CYS A 29 -21.99 4.01 9.98
N SER A 30 -22.61 2.86 9.67
CA SER A 30 -23.64 2.25 10.52
C SER A 30 -23.03 1.19 11.44
N SER A 31 -22.98 1.46 12.75
CA SER A 31 -22.64 0.51 13.81
C SER A 31 -23.92 0.00 14.50
N VAL A 32 -23.89 -1.22 15.04
CA VAL A 32 -25.04 -1.96 15.60
C VAL A 32 -25.27 -1.62 17.10
N GLY A 33 -24.58 -0.63 17.66
CA GLY A 33 -24.75 -0.19 19.05
C GLY A 33 -25.44 1.18 19.16
N GLY A 34 -26.31 1.34 20.17
CA GLY A 34 -26.82 2.66 20.53
C GLY A 34 -25.71 3.54 21.13
N PRO A 35 -25.74 4.88 20.94
CA PRO A 35 -24.67 5.76 21.39
C PRO A 35 -24.49 5.71 22.91
N LEU A 36 -23.25 5.94 23.38
CA LEU A 36 -22.93 5.99 24.80
C LEU A 36 -23.79 7.03 25.51
N SER A 37 -24.12 6.78 26.79
CA SER A 37 -24.78 7.80 27.60
C SER A 37 -23.88 9.04 27.74
N PRO A 38 -24.45 10.24 28.01
CA PRO A 38 -23.65 11.46 28.13
C PRO A 38 -22.55 11.39 29.19
N ALA A 39 -22.75 10.62 30.26
CA ALA A 39 -21.75 10.44 31.33
C ALA A 39 -20.58 9.55 30.87
N GLU A 40 -20.88 8.44 30.19
CA GLU A 40 -19.86 7.53 29.65
C GLU A 40 -19.07 8.19 28.52
N ALA A 41 -19.74 8.92 27.64
CA ALA A 41 -19.10 9.67 26.56
C ALA A 41 -18.11 10.72 27.08
N ARG A 42 -18.41 11.39 28.21
CA ARG A 42 -17.50 12.38 28.82
C ARG A 42 -16.21 11.74 29.35
N LEU A 43 -16.28 10.51 29.85
CA LEU A 43 -15.12 9.78 30.37
C LEU A 43 -14.30 9.14 29.25
N TRP A 44 -14.97 8.58 28.23
CA TRP A 44 -14.34 7.87 27.13
C TRP A 44 -13.72 8.79 26.07
N ARG A 45 -14.34 9.93 25.77
CA ARG A 45 -13.94 10.79 24.64
C ARG A 45 -12.52 11.38 24.77
N PRO A 46 -12.10 11.97 25.90
CA PRO A 46 -10.75 12.55 26.00
C PRO A 46 -9.60 11.56 25.73
N PRO A 47 -9.57 10.35 26.31
CA PRO A 47 -8.54 9.37 25.96
C PRO A 47 -8.65 8.87 24.51
N ALA A 48 -9.85 8.70 23.96
CA ALA A 48 -10.04 8.32 22.56
C ALA A 48 -9.49 9.38 21.58
N GLN A 49 -9.79 10.65 21.81
CA GLN A 49 -9.24 11.77 21.02
C GLN A 49 -7.72 11.79 21.05
N ARG A 50 -7.11 11.60 22.22
CA ARG A 50 -5.65 11.56 22.38
C ARG A 50 -5.05 10.38 21.61
N ASN A 51 -5.65 9.19 21.71
CA ASN A 51 -5.16 8.02 20.99
C ASN A 51 -5.22 8.22 19.48
N LEU A 52 -6.36 8.70 18.96
CA LEU A 52 -6.52 8.95 17.53
C LEU A 52 -5.48 9.96 17.02
N ARG A 53 -5.28 11.09 17.71
CA ARG A 53 -4.22 12.05 17.34
C ARG A 53 -2.84 11.40 17.31
N ASN A 54 -2.52 10.56 18.29
CA ASN A 54 -1.24 9.86 18.35
C ASN A 54 -1.08 8.87 17.18
N GLN A 55 -2.10 8.06 16.87
CA GLN A 55 -2.01 7.09 15.77
C GLN A 55 -1.94 7.79 14.40
N TRP A 56 -2.71 8.86 14.19
CA TRP A 56 -2.63 9.63 12.94
C TRP A 56 -1.32 10.40 12.79
N SER A 57 -0.73 10.87 13.89
CA SER A 57 0.63 11.43 13.89
C SER A 57 1.67 10.39 13.50
N LYS A 58 1.54 9.13 13.99
CA LYS A 58 2.40 8.03 13.55
C LYS A 58 2.21 7.72 12.07
N LEU A 59 0.97 7.69 11.58
CA LEU A 59 0.68 7.49 10.15
C LEU A 59 1.33 8.58 9.29
N ALA A 60 1.27 9.85 9.71
CA ALA A 60 1.93 10.95 9.03
C ALA A 60 3.46 10.78 8.98
N SER A 61 4.07 10.39 10.10
CA SER A 61 5.51 10.10 10.17
C SER A 61 5.91 8.92 9.27
N CYS A 62 5.13 7.83 9.30
CA CYS A 62 5.38 6.67 8.44
C CYS A 62 5.26 7.04 6.96
N ARG A 63 4.32 7.93 6.58
CA ARG A 63 4.19 8.45 5.21
C ARG A 63 5.45 9.18 4.77
N GLN A 64 6.01 10.03 5.62
CA GLN A 64 7.25 10.75 5.31
C GLN A 64 8.44 9.79 5.19
N GLN A 65 8.55 8.81 6.09
CA GLN A 65 9.57 7.76 6.02
C GLN A 65 9.45 6.97 4.70
N TRP A 66 8.24 6.53 4.36
CA TRP A 66 7.96 5.85 3.09
C TRP A 66 8.41 6.69 1.89
N ALA A 67 8.03 7.97 1.84
CA ALA A 67 8.39 8.86 0.73
C ALA A 67 9.92 9.01 0.60
N SER A 68 10.62 9.15 1.73
CA SER A 68 12.08 9.21 1.77
C SER A 68 12.72 7.92 1.24
N SER A 69 12.33 6.76 1.79
CA SER A 69 12.85 5.45 1.38
C SER A 69 12.52 5.13 -0.09
N SER A 70 11.32 5.47 -0.55
CA SER A 70 10.91 5.36 -1.94
C SER A 70 11.80 6.20 -2.87
N SER A 71 12.09 7.45 -2.50
CA SER A 71 12.97 8.34 -3.27
C SER A 71 14.42 7.85 -3.29
N GLY A 72 14.90 7.33 -2.14
CA GLY A 72 16.21 6.67 -2.03
C GLY A 72 16.30 5.45 -2.94
N GLY A 73 15.32 4.53 -2.84
CA GLY A 73 15.21 3.35 -3.69
C GLY A 73 15.20 3.68 -5.17
N ARG A 74 14.48 4.72 -5.59
CA ARG A 74 14.51 5.21 -6.98
C ARG A 74 15.91 5.61 -7.44
N SER A 75 16.62 6.36 -6.59
CA SER A 75 17.96 6.84 -6.88
C SER A 75 18.95 5.68 -6.99
N HIS A 76 18.77 4.65 -6.16
CA HIS A 76 19.55 3.40 -6.22
C HIS A 76 19.22 2.57 -7.45
N ALA A 77 17.93 2.38 -7.78
CA ALA A 77 17.49 1.70 -8.99
C ALA A 77 18.03 2.38 -10.26
N THR A 78 17.98 3.72 -10.32
CA THR A 78 18.54 4.49 -11.44
C THR A 78 20.05 4.28 -11.56
N SER A 79 20.76 4.32 -10.44
CA SER A 79 22.22 4.14 -10.41
C SER A 79 22.63 2.72 -10.77
N LEU A 80 21.84 1.72 -10.36
CA LEU A 80 21.97 0.32 -10.75
C LEU A 80 21.81 0.14 -12.25
N VAL A 81 20.71 0.65 -12.82
CA VAL A 81 20.43 0.62 -14.26
C VAL A 81 21.54 1.30 -15.06
N ASN A 82 22.01 2.46 -14.61
CA ASN A 82 23.11 3.18 -15.26
C ASN A 82 24.41 2.38 -15.24
N ALA A 83 24.74 1.74 -14.11
CA ALA A 83 25.93 0.90 -13.99
C ALA A 83 25.83 -0.34 -14.91
N TYR A 84 24.66 -0.98 -14.95
CA TYR A 84 24.36 -2.12 -15.82
C TYR A 84 24.49 -1.75 -17.31
N LEU A 85 23.83 -0.70 -17.76
CA LEU A 85 23.89 -0.24 -19.15
C LEU A 85 25.31 0.18 -19.53
N SER A 86 26.00 0.92 -18.67
CA SER A 86 27.39 1.31 -18.89
C SER A 86 28.31 0.09 -19.06
N GLN A 87 28.07 -0.97 -18.29
CA GLN A 87 28.86 -2.20 -18.41
C GLN A 87 28.56 -2.92 -19.73
N ARG A 88 27.27 -3.02 -20.09
CA ARG A 88 26.80 -3.65 -21.34
C ARG A 88 27.37 -2.98 -22.58
N TYR A 89 27.45 -1.65 -22.60
CA TYR A 89 27.98 -0.89 -23.74
C TYR A 89 29.51 -0.62 -23.66
N MET A 90 30.18 -0.98 -22.55
CA MET A 90 31.62 -0.82 -22.39
C MET A 90 32.46 -1.43 -23.54
N PRO A 91 32.10 -2.57 -24.15
CA PRO A 91 32.86 -3.11 -25.28
C PRO A 91 32.85 -2.21 -26.52
N SER A 92 31.74 -1.52 -26.80
CA SER A 92 31.58 -0.64 -27.97
C SER A 92 31.85 0.84 -27.68
N MET A 93 32.08 1.21 -26.41
CA MET A 93 32.34 2.59 -26.02
C MET A 93 33.66 3.11 -26.59
N ASP A 94 33.64 4.30 -27.19
CA ASP A 94 34.87 5.00 -27.58
C ASP A 94 35.58 5.51 -26.34
N LEU A 95 36.80 5.03 -26.12
CA LEU A 95 37.65 5.40 -24.99
C LEU A 95 38.67 6.48 -25.36
N GLY A 96 38.69 6.93 -26.62
CA GLY A 96 39.67 7.90 -27.10
C GLY A 96 41.11 7.46 -26.80
N VAL A 97 41.88 8.36 -26.17
CA VAL A 97 43.28 8.11 -25.78
C VAL A 97 43.45 7.00 -24.73
N LEU A 98 42.38 6.62 -24.03
CA LEU A 98 42.45 5.57 -23.00
C LEU A 98 42.43 4.17 -23.60
N LYS A 99 42.06 3.99 -24.89
CA LYS A 99 41.95 2.66 -25.53
C LYS A 99 43.26 1.89 -25.54
N ASP A 100 44.39 2.59 -25.51
CA ASP A 100 45.74 2.02 -25.55
C ASP A 100 46.21 1.56 -24.15
N MET A 101 45.48 1.91 -23.09
CA MET A 101 45.77 1.41 -21.75
C MET A 101 45.38 -0.07 -21.62
N ALA A 102 46.36 -0.90 -21.26
CA ALA A 102 46.14 -2.32 -21.02
C ALA A 102 45.02 -2.56 -19.98
N ASP A 103 44.11 -3.47 -20.31
CA ASP A 103 42.99 -3.91 -19.47
C ASP A 103 42.00 -2.82 -19.02
N ILE A 104 42.02 -1.61 -19.58
CA ILE A 104 41.16 -0.52 -19.13
C ILE A 104 39.67 -0.90 -19.17
N ARG A 105 39.22 -1.57 -20.24
CA ARG A 105 37.84 -2.04 -20.39
C ARG A 105 37.49 -3.07 -19.32
N LYS A 106 38.39 -4.02 -19.07
CA LYS A 106 38.22 -5.06 -18.04
C LYS A 106 38.09 -4.43 -16.65
N LYS A 107 38.98 -3.50 -16.29
CA LYS A 107 38.94 -2.79 -15.01
C LYS A 107 37.68 -1.93 -14.88
N ALA A 108 37.25 -1.26 -15.95
CA ALA A 108 36.02 -0.48 -15.97
C ALA A 108 34.79 -1.38 -15.79
N CYS A 109 34.70 -2.51 -16.50
CA CYS A 109 33.63 -3.50 -16.31
C CYS A 109 33.59 -4.05 -14.88
N GLN A 110 34.74 -4.34 -14.26
CA GLN A 110 34.82 -4.79 -12.88
C GLN A 110 34.34 -3.72 -11.88
N LYS A 111 34.71 -2.45 -12.12
CA LYS A 111 34.22 -1.33 -11.31
C LYS A 111 32.70 -1.19 -11.41
N LEU A 112 32.16 -1.27 -12.63
CA LEU A 112 30.72 -1.18 -12.87
C LEU A 112 29.96 -2.37 -12.28
N PHE A 113 30.55 -3.57 -12.29
CA PHE A 113 29.98 -4.74 -11.61
C PHE A 113 29.86 -4.50 -10.09
N ARG A 114 30.94 -4.06 -9.44
CA ARG A 114 30.90 -3.73 -8.00
C ARG A 114 29.91 -2.62 -7.68
N GLN A 115 29.72 -1.66 -8.59
CA GLN A 115 28.68 -0.64 -8.44
C GLN A 115 27.28 -1.22 -8.52
N GLN A 116 27.03 -2.20 -9.40
CA GLN A 116 25.75 -2.91 -9.46
C GLN A 116 25.46 -3.62 -8.12
N GLU A 117 26.39 -4.40 -7.59
CA GLU A 117 26.23 -5.08 -6.30
C GLU A 117 25.92 -4.09 -5.15
N LEU A 118 26.64 -2.96 -5.12
CA LEU A 118 26.40 -1.90 -4.14
C LEU A 118 25.01 -1.30 -4.24
N TYR A 119 24.57 -0.96 -5.45
CA TYR A 119 23.26 -0.32 -5.65
C TYR A 119 22.10 -1.30 -5.53
N GLN A 120 22.29 -2.59 -5.84
CA GLN A 120 21.34 -3.66 -5.51
C GLN A 120 21.15 -3.75 -4.00
N SER A 121 22.22 -3.84 -3.22
CA SER A 121 22.13 -3.88 -1.75
C SER A 121 21.40 -2.66 -1.18
N LYS A 122 21.70 -1.45 -1.68
CA LYS A 122 21.01 -0.22 -1.26
C LYS A 122 19.54 -0.17 -1.69
N LEU A 123 19.22 -0.69 -2.87
CA LEU A 123 17.85 -0.79 -3.36
C LEU A 123 17.03 -1.74 -2.47
N THR A 124 17.57 -2.92 -2.16
CA THR A 124 16.94 -3.88 -1.24
C THR A 124 16.74 -3.29 0.15
N SER A 125 17.74 -2.57 0.68
CA SER A 125 17.61 -1.87 1.97
C SER A 125 16.50 -0.81 1.94
N SER A 126 16.39 -0.04 0.85
CA SER A 126 15.32 0.97 0.72
C SER A 126 13.93 0.32 0.67
N TYR A 127 13.81 -0.81 -0.02
CA TYR A 127 12.58 -1.60 -0.04
C TYR A 127 12.23 -2.17 1.35
N GLN A 128 13.20 -2.67 2.10
CA GLN A 128 13.00 -3.11 3.48
C GLN A 128 12.53 -1.98 4.41
N ASP A 129 13.08 -0.77 4.25
CA ASP A 129 12.64 0.41 5.00
C ASP A 129 11.19 0.78 4.66
N MET A 130 10.77 0.62 3.39
CA MET A 130 9.39 0.83 2.97
C MET A 130 8.43 -0.19 3.61
N ILE A 131 8.80 -1.47 3.64
CA ILE A 131 8.04 -2.50 4.38
C ILE A 131 7.90 -2.12 5.85
N THR A 132 8.99 -1.70 6.48
CA THR A 132 9.00 -1.29 7.89
C THR A 132 8.03 -0.13 8.14
N ALA A 133 8.02 0.87 7.26
CA ALA A 133 7.05 1.96 7.32
C ALA A 133 5.60 1.45 7.19
N LEU A 134 5.32 0.53 6.28
CA LEU A 134 3.98 -0.06 6.10
C LEU A 134 3.54 -0.89 7.31
N VAL A 135 4.42 -1.70 7.90
CA VAL A 135 4.15 -2.46 9.13
C VAL A 135 3.77 -1.52 10.28
N ASN A 136 4.47 -0.40 10.40
CA ASN A 136 4.15 0.64 11.39
C ASN A 136 2.80 1.32 11.09
N MET A 137 2.45 1.56 9.82
CA MET A 137 1.13 2.09 9.44
C MET A 137 0.01 1.13 9.83
N ILE A 138 0.16 -0.16 9.52
CA ILE A 138 -0.81 -1.21 9.88
C ILE A 138 -0.99 -1.27 11.40
N THR A 139 0.11 -1.17 12.15
CA THR A 139 0.08 -1.18 13.61
C THR A 139 -0.64 0.04 14.17
N ALA A 140 -0.39 1.24 13.62
CA ALA A 140 -1.06 2.47 14.01
C ALA A 140 -2.57 2.42 13.72
N TRP A 141 -2.94 1.96 12.52
CA TRP A 141 -4.33 1.74 12.11
C TRP A 141 -5.06 0.77 13.06
N ARG A 142 -4.51 -0.42 13.31
CA ARG A 142 -5.10 -1.44 14.20
C ARG A 142 -5.17 -1.00 15.68
N SER A 143 -4.47 0.07 16.06
CA SER A 143 -4.40 0.57 17.43
C SER A 143 -5.31 1.79 17.70
N MET A 144 -6.22 2.12 16.78
CA MET A 144 -7.12 3.28 16.93
C MET A 144 -8.23 3.05 17.96
N ARG A 145 -8.66 1.80 18.16
CA ARG A 145 -9.69 1.43 19.15
C ARG A 145 -9.22 1.61 20.59
N CYS A 146 -10.18 1.90 21.45
CA CYS A 146 -9.99 2.17 22.86
C CYS A 146 -10.85 1.21 23.68
N TYR A 147 -10.22 0.24 24.33
CA TYR A 147 -10.91 -0.80 25.09
C TYR A 147 -10.94 -0.48 26.57
N LEU A 148 -12.01 -0.86 27.25
CA LEU A 148 -12.12 -0.75 28.70
C LEU A 148 -11.41 -1.93 29.37
N LYS A 149 -10.65 -1.65 30.44
CA LYS A 149 -9.99 -2.65 31.27
C LYS A 149 -10.30 -2.40 32.74
N GLY A 150 -10.98 -3.36 33.38
CA GLY A 150 -11.30 -3.32 34.82
C GLY A 150 -12.66 -3.98 35.10
N GLY A 151 -12.85 -4.46 36.34
CA GLY A 151 -14.18 -4.84 36.81
C GLY A 151 -15.11 -3.62 36.86
N THR A 152 -16.42 -3.85 36.98
CA THR A 152 -17.48 -2.81 36.99
C THR A 152 -17.26 -1.64 37.96
N SER A 153 -16.33 -1.76 38.91
CA SER A 153 -15.99 -0.77 39.93
C SER A 153 -14.81 0.17 39.60
N SER A 154 -14.00 -0.07 38.56
CA SER A 154 -12.88 0.84 38.19
C SER A 154 -12.41 0.65 36.73
N PRO A 155 -13.14 1.20 35.74
CA PRO A 155 -12.75 1.09 34.34
C PRO A 155 -11.54 1.99 34.03
N LEU A 156 -10.39 1.38 33.75
CA LEU A 156 -9.23 2.04 33.14
C LEU A 156 -9.28 1.82 31.63
N ILE A 157 -9.15 2.88 30.84
CA ILE A 157 -9.13 2.77 29.38
C ILE A 157 -7.72 2.35 28.94
N ARG A 158 -7.61 1.23 28.22
CA ARG A 158 -6.36 0.72 27.63
C ARG A 158 -6.46 0.73 26.11
N PHE A 159 -5.42 1.28 25.47
CA PHE A 159 -5.26 1.21 24.02
C PHE A 159 -4.58 -0.11 23.68
N SER A 160 -5.23 -0.93 22.86
CA SER A 160 -4.77 -2.26 22.47
C SER A 160 -5.22 -2.54 21.05
N TYR A 161 -4.58 -3.52 20.41
CA TYR A 161 -5.01 -4.08 19.13
C TYR A 161 -5.98 -5.26 19.32
N ILE A 162 -6.14 -5.76 20.56
CA ILE A 162 -7.01 -6.88 20.93
C ILE A 162 -7.98 -6.44 22.03
N ALA A 163 -9.26 -6.75 21.83
CA ALA A 163 -10.29 -6.67 22.86
C ALA A 163 -10.06 -7.78 23.91
N GLU A 164 -9.85 -7.40 25.18
CA GLU A 164 -9.82 -8.37 26.29
C GLU A 164 -11.23 -8.92 26.59
N ASP A 165 -12.27 -8.11 26.33
CA ASP A 165 -13.69 -8.48 26.43
C ASP A 165 -14.33 -8.50 25.03
N LYS A 166 -14.96 -9.63 24.66
CA LYS A 166 -15.62 -9.79 23.35
C LYS A 166 -16.88 -8.92 23.19
N SER A 167 -17.39 -8.34 24.27
CA SER A 167 -18.55 -7.46 24.25
C SER A 167 -18.20 -5.99 24.00
N ASP A 168 -16.93 -5.60 24.19
CA ASP A 168 -16.44 -4.25 23.92
C ASP A 168 -15.81 -4.17 22.52
N ASN A 169 -16.51 -3.51 21.60
CA ASN A 169 -16.00 -3.29 20.25
C ASN A 169 -14.90 -2.21 20.20
N GLY A 170 -14.63 -1.50 21.29
CA GLY A 170 -13.57 -0.51 21.43
C GLY A 170 -13.80 0.79 20.64
N ASP A 171 -15.02 0.98 20.11
CA ASP A 171 -15.40 2.06 19.20
C ASP A 171 -16.26 3.15 19.86
N GLY A 172 -16.59 2.99 21.14
CA GLY A 172 -17.48 3.88 21.88
C GLY A 172 -18.92 3.82 21.38
N SER A 173 -19.36 2.65 20.89
CA SER A 173 -20.72 2.42 20.37
C SER A 173 -21.10 3.41 19.27
N GLY A 174 -20.17 3.68 18.35
CA GLY A 174 -20.37 4.63 17.26
C GLY A 174 -20.43 6.11 17.67
N THR A 175 -20.20 6.45 18.94
CA THR A 175 -20.21 7.84 19.43
C THR A 175 -19.12 8.65 18.72
N PRO A 176 -19.43 9.85 18.17
CA PRO A 176 -18.42 10.74 17.61
C PRO A 176 -17.34 11.09 18.63
N VAL A 177 -16.09 10.95 18.20
CA VAL A 177 -14.91 11.23 19.03
C VAL A 177 -14.61 12.72 19.01
N PHE A 178 -14.74 13.36 17.86
CA PHE A 178 -14.62 14.80 17.68
C PHE A 178 -15.99 15.41 17.37
N THR A 179 -16.12 16.10 16.24
CA THR A 179 -17.32 16.84 15.87
C THR A 179 -18.30 15.95 15.10
N PHE A 180 -17.79 15.16 14.15
CA PHE A 180 -18.59 14.39 13.20
C PHE A 180 -18.16 12.92 13.09
N LEU A 181 -16.87 12.61 13.29
CA LEU A 181 -16.33 11.28 13.01
C LEU A 181 -16.21 10.40 14.27
N SER A 182 -16.66 9.15 14.14
CA SER A 182 -16.47 8.07 15.11
C SER A 182 -15.17 7.31 14.83
N ILE A 183 -14.72 6.47 15.78
CA ILE A 183 -13.51 5.64 15.60
C ILE A 183 -13.54 4.83 14.29
N PRO A 184 -14.64 4.11 13.95
CA PRO A 184 -14.67 3.33 12.71
C PRO A 184 -14.48 4.17 11.45
N CYS A 185 -14.95 5.42 11.42
CA CYS A 185 -14.73 6.28 10.26
C CYS A 185 -13.24 6.66 10.11
N PHE A 186 -12.53 6.89 11.21
CA PHE A 186 -11.06 7.05 11.18
C PHE A 186 -10.34 5.76 10.79
N GLU A 187 -10.79 4.61 11.32
CA GLU A 187 -10.22 3.30 10.94
C GLU A 187 -10.36 3.04 9.44
N ASN A 188 -11.53 3.32 8.85
CA ASN A 188 -11.78 3.13 7.42
C ASN A 188 -10.87 4.02 6.56
N LEU A 189 -10.67 5.28 6.94
CA LEU A 189 -9.76 6.19 6.23
C LEU A 189 -8.29 5.71 6.34
N ALA A 190 -7.89 5.19 7.50
CA ALA A 190 -6.55 4.64 7.68
C ALA A 190 -6.36 3.28 6.99
N GLU A 191 -7.40 2.46 6.93
CA GLU A 191 -7.41 1.21 6.16
C GLU A 191 -7.25 1.49 4.67
N GLU A 192 -8.01 2.45 4.13
CA GLU A 192 -7.88 2.90 2.74
C GLU A 192 -6.44 3.33 2.44
N LEU A 193 -5.86 4.16 3.31
CA LEU A 193 -4.46 4.59 3.20
C LEU A 193 -3.48 3.40 3.19
N VAL A 194 -3.67 2.44 4.08
CA VAL A 194 -2.82 1.23 4.18
C VAL A 194 -2.93 0.36 2.92
N GLU A 195 -4.14 0.17 2.38
CA GLU A 195 -4.35 -0.63 1.16
C GLU A 195 -3.73 0.03 -0.08
N MET A 196 -3.72 1.37 -0.14
CA MET A 196 -2.96 2.09 -1.16
C MET A 196 -1.47 1.72 -1.06
N PHE A 197 -0.84 1.90 0.10
CA PHE A 197 0.60 1.61 0.27
C PHE A 197 0.95 0.14 0.05
N LYS A 198 0.07 -0.82 0.39
CA LYS A 198 0.25 -2.24 0.04
C LYS A 198 0.34 -2.45 -1.47
N SER A 199 -0.53 -1.78 -2.22
CA SER A 199 -0.55 -1.86 -3.69
C SER A 199 0.73 -1.30 -4.30
N GLU A 200 1.18 -0.15 -3.80
CA GLU A 200 2.44 0.45 -4.22
C GLU A 200 3.65 -0.43 -3.83
N LEU A 201 3.64 -1.02 -2.63
CA LEU A 201 4.68 -1.95 -2.18
C LEU A 201 4.81 -3.14 -3.11
N PHE A 202 3.68 -3.72 -3.49
CA PHE A 202 3.63 -4.92 -4.31
C PHE A 202 4.32 -4.69 -5.66
N VAL A 203 3.99 -3.59 -6.34
CA VAL A 203 4.64 -3.21 -7.61
C VAL A 203 6.14 -2.97 -7.41
N LYS A 204 6.53 -2.31 -6.33
CA LYS A 204 7.94 -2.04 -6.04
C LYS A 204 8.73 -3.29 -5.74
N ARG A 205 8.16 -4.27 -5.03
CA ARG A 205 8.75 -5.59 -4.87
C ARG A 205 9.07 -6.20 -6.23
N LEU A 206 8.13 -6.12 -7.17
CA LEU A 206 8.34 -6.67 -8.51
C LEU A 206 9.52 -6.02 -9.22
N ILE A 207 9.61 -4.69 -9.13
CA ILE A 207 10.71 -3.94 -9.73
C ILE A 207 12.05 -4.28 -9.05
N VAL A 208 12.12 -4.37 -7.71
CA VAL A 208 13.35 -4.75 -7.01
C VAL A 208 13.81 -6.15 -7.43
N PHE A 209 12.88 -7.10 -7.53
CA PHE A 209 13.19 -8.46 -7.96
C PHE A 209 13.78 -8.48 -9.37
N GLU A 210 13.10 -7.85 -10.32
CA GLU A 210 13.54 -7.75 -11.72
C GLU A 210 14.90 -7.07 -11.89
N LEU A 211 15.14 -5.97 -11.16
CA LEU A 211 16.42 -5.27 -11.18
C LEU A 211 17.54 -6.05 -10.46
N SER A 212 17.22 -6.89 -9.49
CA SER A 212 18.20 -7.78 -8.84
C SER A 212 18.64 -8.90 -9.78
N CYS A 213 17.76 -9.35 -10.67
CA CYS A 213 18.10 -10.26 -11.76
C CYS A 213 18.99 -9.61 -12.84
N ALA A 214 18.95 -8.28 -12.96
CA ALA A 214 19.71 -7.50 -13.94
C ALA A 214 21.20 -7.40 -13.55
N GLY A 215 22.01 -8.38 -13.97
CA GLY A 215 23.47 -8.34 -13.77
C GLY A 215 24.13 -9.69 -13.50
N HIS A 216 23.33 -10.74 -13.29
CA HIS A 216 23.83 -12.09 -13.06
C HIS A 216 23.92 -12.91 -14.36
N GLU A 217 24.95 -13.74 -14.48
CA GLU A 217 25.04 -14.74 -15.55
C GLU A 217 23.86 -15.72 -15.48
N ALA A 218 23.49 -16.32 -16.62
CA ALA A 218 22.38 -17.27 -16.78
C ALA A 218 22.37 -18.44 -15.77
N SER A 219 23.50 -18.74 -15.12
CA SER A 219 23.63 -19.77 -14.08
C SER A 219 23.05 -19.36 -12.71
N TYR A 220 23.19 -18.08 -12.32
CA TYR A 220 22.65 -17.54 -11.05
C TYR A 220 21.14 -17.31 -11.09
N ILE A 221 20.61 -17.08 -12.29
CA ILE A 221 19.19 -16.88 -12.56
C ILE A 221 18.34 -18.12 -12.21
N LYS A 222 18.92 -19.32 -12.25
CA LYS A 222 18.22 -20.57 -11.92
C LYS A 222 17.71 -20.60 -10.47
N ASP A 223 18.35 -19.84 -9.58
CA ASP A 223 18.02 -19.82 -8.16
C ASP A 223 17.15 -18.63 -7.76
N LEU A 224 16.93 -17.61 -8.63
CA LEU A 224 16.01 -16.50 -8.35
C LEU A 224 14.59 -16.83 -8.84
N ASN A 225 13.78 -17.41 -7.95
CA ASN A 225 12.33 -17.54 -8.13
C ASN A 225 11.64 -16.31 -7.50
N TRP A 226 10.55 -15.84 -8.10
CA TRP A 226 9.63 -14.85 -7.53
C TRP A 226 9.18 -15.19 -6.10
N SER A 227 9.18 -16.48 -5.80
CA SER A 227 8.89 -17.10 -4.50
C SER A 227 10.07 -17.10 -3.52
N ASN A 228 11.15 -16.36 -3.81
CA ASN A 228 12.27 -16.18 -2.90
C ASN A 228 12.17 -14.85 -2.15
N GLU A 229 12.79 -14.84 -0.97
CA GLU A 229 12.95 -13.62 -0.18
C GLU A 229 14.01 -12.70 -0.84
N LEU A 230 13.70 -11.39 -0.92
CA LEU A 230 14.65 -10.36 -1.32
C LEU A 230 15.65 -10.03 -0.20
N TYR A 231 15.26 -10.28 1.05
CA TYR A 231 16.11 -10.16 2.24
C TYR A 231 15.61 -11.15 3.31
N SER A 232 16.49 -11.55 4.23
CA SER A 232 16.14 -12.52 5.26
C SER A 232 14.95 -12.05 6.12
N GLY A 233 13.89 -12.84 6.14
CA GLY A 233 12.68 -12.56 6.93
C GLY A 233 11.60 -11.77 6.19
N GLU A 234 11.80 -11.44 4.91
CA GLU A 234 10.82 -10.72 4.08
C GLU A 234 9.42 -11.34 4.16
N PHE A 235 9.31 -12.67 4.13
CA PHE A 235 8.00 -13.33 4.13
C PHE A 235 7.23 -13.16 5.43
N ASN A 236 7.91 -13.01 6.56
CA ASN A 236 7.24 -12.72 7.82
C ASN A 236 6.65 -11.31 7.80
N ASP A 237 7.39 -10.34 7.25
CA ASP A 237 6.92 -8.96 7.13
C ASP A 237 5.76 -8.84 6.13
N LEU A 238 5.86 -9.53 4.98
CA LEU A 238 4.79 -9.59 3.99
C LEU A 238 3.56 -10.33 4.52
N ALA A 239 3.74 -11.40 5.30
CA ALA A 239 2.63 -12.09 5.96
C ALA A 239 1.91 -11.16 6.95
N PHE A 240 2.66 -10.38 7.73
CA PHE A 240 2.08 -9.38 8.63
C PHE A 240 1.22 -8.34 7.87
N CYS A 241 1.65 -8.00 6.65
CA CYS A 241 0.94 -7.10 5.75
C CYS A 241 -0.25 -7.74 5.00
N ASN A 242 -0.52 -9.05 5.19
CA ASN A 242 -1.46 -9.84 4.40
C ASN A 242 -1.11 -9.88 2.89
N LEU A 243 0.17 -9.76 2.54
CA LEU A 243 0.69 -9.82 1.18
C LEU A 243 1.39 -11.16 0.86
N TYR A 244 1.46 -12.06 1.84
CA TYR A 244 2.02 -13.39 1.67
C TYR A 244 1.23 -14.41 2.51
N SER A 245 0.97 -15.57 1.93
CA SER A 245 0.32 -16.71 2.58
C SER A 245 1.34 -17.76 2.93
N SER A 246 1.66 -17.91 4.22
CA SER A 246 2.55 -18.99 4.69
C SER A 246 1.99 -20.40 4.44
N LYS A 247 0.67 -20.53 4.18
CA LYS A 247 0.02 -21.82 3.91
C LYS A 247 0.19 -22.28 2.47
N THR A 248 0.11 -21.34 1.53
CA THR A 248 0.23 -21.63 0.09
C THR A 248 1.60 -21.28 -0.47
N HIS A 249 2.47 -20.63 0.33
CA HIS A 249 3.77 -20.10 -0.09
C HIS A 249 3.67 -19.12 -1.27
N GLU A 250 2.59 -18.36 -1.30
CA GLU A 250 2.26 -17.47 -2.41
C GLU A 250 2.14 -16.02 -1.95
N LEU A 251 2.57 -15.13 -2.83
CA LEU A 251 2.28 -13.70 -2.72
C LEU A 251 0.80 -13.48 -3.00
N LEU A 252 0.17 -12.70 -2.14
CA LEU A 252 -1.22 -12.31 -2.29
C LEU A 252 -1.24 -10.90 -2.89
N PRO A 253 -1.72 -10.73 -4.14
CA PRO A 253 -1.92 -9.39 -4.66
C PRO A 253 -2.92 -8.64 -3.76
N PRO A 254 -2.69 -7.35 -3.48
CA PRO A 254 -3.62 -6.56 -2.68
C PRO A 254 -5.04 -6.62 -3.26
N LYS A 255 -6.04 -6.64 -2.37
CA LYS A 255 -7.44 -6.83 -2.75
C LYS A 255 -7.98 -5.58 -3.45
N MET A 256 -7.69 -5.41 -4.73
CA MET A 256 -8.40 -4.46 -5.57
C MET A 256 -9.80 -5.01 -5.90
N LYS A 257 -10.87 -4.33 -5.47
CA LYS A 257 -12.22 -4.62 -5.95
C LYS A 257 -12.24 -4.44 -7.48
N GLY A 258 -12.43 -5.55 -8.22
CA GLY A 258 -12.64 -5.53 -9.67
C GLY A 258 -11.42 -5.83 -10.55
N CYS A 259 -10.20 -5.94 -10.01
CA CYS A 259 -9.03 -6.33 -10.79
C CYS A 259 -8.65 -7.79 -10.52
N ARG A 260 -8.74 -8.63 -11.55
CA ARG A 260 -8.01 -9.91 -11.59
C ARG A 260 -6.58 -9.61 -12.02
N CYS A 261 -5.63 -9.69 -11.08
CA CYS A 261 -4.21 -9.72 -11.43
C CYS A 261 -3.85 -11.16 -11.79
N ASP A 262 -3.80 -11.44 -13.10
CA ASP A 262 -3.17 -12.67 -13.57
C ASP A 262 -1.67 -12.52 -13.32
N MET A 263 -1.16 -13.22 -12.31
CA MET A 263 0.27 -13.25 -12.04
C MET A 263 0.97 -13.85 -13.26
N PRO A 264 2.03 -13.22 -13.80
CA PRO A 264 2.72 -13.76 -14.96
C PRO A 264 3.23 -15.17 -14.65
N SER A 265 2.94 -16.10 -15.55
CA SER A 265 3.44 -17.47 -15.47
C SER A 265 4.97 -17.47 -15.56
N GLU A 266 5.60 -18.38 -14.81
CA GLU A 266 7.02 -18.44 -14.53
C GLU A 266 7.93 -18.28 -15.75
N LYS A 267 9.04 -17.57 -15.49
CA LYS A 267 10.24 -17.30 -16.32
C LYS A 267 10.17 -16.06 -17.18
N HIS A 268 10.84 -15.00 -16.75
CA HIS A 268 11.68 -14.21 -17.64
C HIS A 268 12.89 -13.62 -16.90
N CYS A 269 14.07 -14.17 -17.18
CA CYS A 269 15.30 -13.39 -17.10
C CYS A 269 15.95 -13.43 -18.50
N SER A 270 15.20 -12.91 -19.46
CA SER A 270 15.64 -12.74 -20.85
C SER A 270 15.94 -11.27 -21.09
N GLN A 271 17.19 -10.99 -21.49
CA GLN A 271 17.75 -9.69 -21.91
C GLN A 271 16.85 -8.47 -21.63
N LEU A 272 16.94 -7.94 -20.40
CA LEU A 272 16.35 -6.65 -20.07
C LEU A 272 16.81 -5.61 -21.11
N THR A 273 15.85 -5.09 -21.87
CA THR A 273 16.11 -4.05 -22.86
C THR A 273 16.22 -2.70 -22.16
N GLN A 274 16.80 -1.70 -22.85
CA GLN A 274 16.87 -0.35 -22.31
C GLN A 274 15.45 0.19 -22.03
N GLU A 275 14.51 -0.12 -22.92
CA GLU A 275 13.10 0.26 -22.82
C GLU A 275 12.44 -0.37 -21.59
N THR A 276 12.68 -1.67 -21.34
CA THR A 276 12.16 -2.36 -20.14
C THR A 276 12.70 -1.73 -18.85
N LEU A 277 14.00 -1.43 -18.80
CA LEU A 277 14.62 -0.80 -17.63
C LEU A 277 14.09 0.61 -17.41
N GLN A 278 13.86 1.37 -18.49
CA GLN A 278 13.22 2.68 -18.41
C GLN A 278 11.80 2.58 -17.88
N VAL A 279 11.02 1.58 -18.31
CA VAL A 279 9.68 1.30 -17.78
C VAL A 279 9.75 1.02 -16.28
N TYR A 280 10.69 0.20 -15.81
CA TYR A 280 10.82 -0.11 -14.37
C TYR A 280 11.19 1.12 -13.52
N VAL A 281 12.16 1.92 -13.96
CA VAL A 281 12.52 3.16 -13.24
C VAL A 281 11.37 4.17 -13.26
N THR A 282 10.62 4.24 -14.37
CA THR A 282 9.47 5.13 -14.51
C THR A 282 8.25 4.62 -13.72
N ALA A 283 8.05 3.31 -13.63
CA ALA A 283 7.01 2.69 -12.81
C ALA A 283 7.29 2.88 -11.31
N TRP A 284 8.57 2.92 -10.90
CA TRP A 284 8.95 3.32 -9.54
C TRP A 284 8.61 4.79 -9.25
N LEU A 285 8.74 5.66 -10.26
CA LEU A 285 8.44 7.10 -10.20
C LEU A 285 6.96 7.39 -10.10
N ALA A 286 6.14 6.62 -10.83
CA ALA A 286 4.71 6.66 -10.62
C ALA A 286 4.52 6.30 -9.15
N GLU A 287 4.00 7.24 -8.36
CA GLU A 287 3.46 6.92 -7.05
C GLU A 287 2.24 6.04 -7.31
N VAL A 288 2.48 4.75 -7.61
CA VAL A 288 1.49 3.74 -8.03
C VAL A 288 0.65 3.34 -6.82
N ASN A 289 0.10 4.31 -6.11
CA ASN A 289 -1.04 4.08 -5.27
C ASN A 289 -2.22 3.98 -6.27
N ILE A 290 -2.60 2.74 -6.57
CA ILE A 290 -3.51 2.43 -7.67
C ILE A 290 -4.85 3.13 -7.41
N ASP A 291 -5.36 3.78 -8.45
CA ASP A 291 -6.61 4.54 -8.48
C ASP A 291 -7.74 3.71 -7.84
N MET A 292 -8.12 4.05 -6.61
CA MET A 292 -9.36 3.51 -6.05
C MET A 292 -10.48 4.35 -6.66
N HIS A 293 -10.86 4.01 -7.89
CA HIS A 293 -11.99 4.63 -8.59
C HIS A 293 -13.17 4.76 -7.63
N ARG A 294 -13.46 5.99 -7.20
CA ARG A 294 -14.81 6.41 -6.91
C ARG A 294 -15.27 7.23 -8.10
N SER A 295 -15.93 6.53 -9.01
CA SER A 295 -16.89 7.07 -9.95
C SER A 295 -17.92 7.93 -9.20
N TYR A 296 -17.68 9.23 -9.14
CA TYR A 296 -18.74 10.24 -9.15
C TYR A 296 -18.31 11.34 -10.12
N VAL A 297 -19.02 11.37 -11.25
CA VAL A 297 -19.03 12.41 -12.26
C VAL A 297 -19.15 13.78 -11.58
N LEU A 298 -18.15 14.65 -11.78
CA LEU A 298 -18.41 16.04 -12.14
C LEU A 298 -17.40 16.47 -13.22
N LEU A 299 -17.98 16.69 -14.39
CA LEU A 299 -17.46 17.34 -15.60
C LEU A 299 -16.39 18.43 -15.33
N GLN A 300 -15.18 18.29 -15.88
CA GLN A 300 -14.64 19.12 -16.98
C GLN A 300 -13.11 19.00 -17.18
N SER A 301 -12.74 18.82 -18.44
CA SER A 301 -11.44 19.07 -19.10
C SER A 301 -10.43 17.90 -19.25
N PRO A 302 -9.77 17.76 -20.42
CA PRO A 302 -8.88 16.62 -20.73
C PRO A 302 -7.43 16.79 -20.27
N THR A 303 -7.11 17.68 -19.34
CA THR A 303 -5.72 17.97 -18.93
C THR A 303 -5.26 17.33 -17.62
N ASP A 304 -6.15 16.67 -16.86
CA ASP A 304 -5.88 16.27 -15.48
C ASP A 304 -5.60 14.76 -15.28
N PHE A 305 -4.89 14.13 -16.22
CA PHE A 305 -4.51 12.71 -16.07
C PHE A 305 -3.22 12.50 -15.23
N LYS A 306 -2.59 13.57 -14.76
CA LYS A 306 -1.46 13.52 -13.82
C LYS A 306 -1.94 13.96 -12.44
N SER A 307 -2.07 13.03 -11.49
CA SER A 307 -2.29 13.27 -10.03
C SER A 307 -3.67 12.91 -9.42
N SER A 308 -4.23 11.73 -9.70
CA SER A 308 -5.45 11.25 -8.98
C SER A 308 -5.15 10.82 -7.52
N THR A 309 -3.99 10.21 -7.29
CA THR A 309 -3.78 9.42 -6.06
C THR A 309 -3.03 10.15 -4.94
N LEU A 310 -2.01 10.93 -5.32
CA LEU A 310 -1.36 11.89 -4.43
C LEU A 310 -2.42 12.86 -3.88
N CYS A 311 -3.48 13.10 -4.65
CA CYS A 311 -4.67 13.80 -4.21
C CYS A 311 -5.41 13.05 -3.10
N ARG A 312 -5.69 11.74 -3.24
CA ARG A 312 -6.44 10.98 -2.21
C ARG A 312 -5.69 10.82 -0.89
N VAL A 313 -4.38 10.54 -0.91
CA VAL A 313 -3.58 10.50 0.33
C VAL A 313 -3.66 11.86 1.04
N ARG A 314 -3.45 12.96 0.31
CA ARG A 314 -3.54 14.32 0.89
C ARG A 314 -4.95 14.63 1.40
N GLU A 315 -5.97 14.24 0.66
CA GLU A 315 -7.38 14.43 1.02
C GLU A 315 -7.70 13.70 2.34
N ILE A 316 -7.30 12.44 2.50
CA ILE A 316 -7.49 11.68 3.74
C ILE A 316 -6.87 12.45 4.93
N PHE A 317 -5.62 12.90 4.79
CA PHE A 317 -4.98 13.68 5.85
C PHE A 317 -5.60 15.07 6.08
N SER A 318 -6.21 15.69 5.05
CA SER A 318 -6.98 16.94 5.19
C SER A 318 -8.26 16.71 5.98
N ILE A 319 -9.07 15.71 5.59
CA ILE A 319 -10.31 15.33 6.28
C ILE A 319 -10.04 15.08 7.77
N VAL A 320 -9.03 14.28 8.06
CA VAL A 320 -8.64 13.94 9.44
C VAL A 320 -8.10 15.17 10.17
N GLY A 321 -7.27 15.97 9.51
CA GLY A 321 -6.67 17.17 10.09
C GLY A 321 -7.72 18.22 10.46
N GLU A 322 -8.70 18.45 9.59
CA GLU A 322 -9.84 19.32 9.82
C GLU A 322 -10.67 18.86 11.02
N GLU A 323 -11.01 17.56 11.07
CA GLU A 323 -11.79 16.96 12.14
C GLU A 323 -11.08 17.01 13.51
N MET A 324 -9.75 16.84 13.52
CA MET A 324 -8.96 16.85 14.77
C MET A 324 -8.45 18.24 15.18
N HIS A 325 -8.58 19.22 14.29
CA HIS A 325 -7.90 20.52 14.33
C HIS A 325 -6.38 20.38 14.46
N VAL A 326 -5.78 19.51 13.64
CA VAL A 326 -4.33 19.24 13.59
C VAL A 326 -3.84 19.32 12.15
N ASN A 327 -2.68 19.92 11.94
CA ASN A 327 -2.04 19.93 10.62
C ASN A 327 -1.07 18.74 10.48
N PHE A 328 -1.36 17.84 9.54
CA PHE A 328 -0.54 16.66 9.21
C PHE A 328 0.26 16.83 7.91
N SER A 329 0.43 18.08 7.43
CA SER A 329 1.25 18.39 6.25
C SER A 329 2.70 17.96 6.46
#